data_AF-A0A957U6B4-F1
#
_entry.id   AF-A0A957U6B4-F1
#
_cell.length_a   1.000
_cell.length_b   1.000
_cell.length_c   1.000
_cell.angle_alpha   90.00
_cell.angle_beta   90.00
_cell.angle_gamma   90.00
#
_symmetry.space_group_name_H-M   'P 1'
#
loop_
_entity.id
_entity.type
_entity.pdbx_description
1 polymer ?
#
loop_
_entity_poly.entity_id
_entity_poly.type
_entity_poly.pdbx_seq_one_letter_code
_entity_poly.pdbx_strand_id
1 'polypeptide(L)' 'TNLSQQMQIVTNPKFVDGAYDTNFMRTLVREPAAASEPLQRDLAVAAAVAYLLRNQQGETTLPDRFRSGWHRSSRRLPI' A
#
# COMPACT_ATOMS: atom_id res chain seq x y z
N THR A 1 3.13 4.80 -12.37
CA THR A 1 3.10 5.27 -10.98
C THR A 1 1.65 5.50 -10.61
N ASN A 2 1.07 4.76 -9.65
CA ASN A 2 -0.38 4.79 -9.34
C ASN A 2 -0.75 5.90 -8.33
N LEU A 3 -0.09 7.04 -8.48
CA LEU A 3 -0.03 8.06 -7.45
C LEU A 3 -1.34 8.84 -7.30
N SER A 4 -2.04 9.06 -8.41
CA SER A 4 -3.39 9.64 -8.42
C SER A 4 -4.38 8.79 -7.60
N GLN A 5 -4.35 7.47 -7.73
CA GLN A 5 -5.19 6.56 -6.96
C GLN A 5 -4.82 6.56 -5.48
N GLN A 6 -3.53 6.61 -5.15
CA GLN A 6 -3.08 6.68 -3.75
C GLN A 6 -3.55 7.97 -3.08
N MET A 7 -3.55 9.10 -3.79
CA MET A 7 -4.10 10.35 -3.26
C MET A 7 -5.59 10.25 -2.99
N GLN A 8 -6.36 9.66 -3.90
CA GLN A 8 -7.79 9.47 -3.71
C GLN A 8 -8.13 8.62 -2.48
N ILE A 9 -7.25 7.68 -2.13
CA ILE A 9 -7.41 6.87 -0.91
C ILE A 9 -7.14 7.74 0.32
N VAL A 10 -6.01 8.42 0.37
CA VAL A 10 -5.56 9.17 1.56
C VAL A 10 -6.44 10.39 1.84
N THR A 11 -7.02 11.01 0.82
CA THR A 11 -7.94 12.15 0.99
C THR A 11 -9.39 11.74 1.26
N ASN A 12 -9.74 10.45 1.21
CA ASN A 12 -11.12 10.01 1.40
C ASN A 12 -11.51 10.07 2.90
N PRO A 13 -12.60 10.77 3.28
CA PRO A 13 -13.03 10.86 4.67
C PRO A 13 -13.26 9.50 5.33
N LYS A 14 -13.82 8.52 4.59
CA LYS A 14 -14.02 7.16 5.12
C LYS A 14 -12.71 6.45 5.44
N PHE A 15 -11.64 6.77 4.71
CA PHE A 15 -10.30 6.23 4.98
C PHE A 15 -9.67 6.90 6.20
N VAL A 16 -9.78 8.23 6.30
CA VAL A 16 -9.28 9.02 7.44
C VAL A 16 -9.98 8.63 8.75
N ASP A 17 -11.30 8.43 8.71
CA ASP A 17 -12.12 8.06 9.87
C ASP A 17 -12.02 6.55 10.22
N GLY A 18 -11.28 5.76 9.44
CA GLY A 18 -11.19 4.31 9.62
C GLY A 18 -12.49 3.54 9.32
N ALA A 19 -13.50 4.20 8.76
CA ALA A 19 -14.82 3.68 8.46
C ALA A 19 -14.91 3.15 7.02
N TYR A 20 -14.07 2.17 6.67
CA TYR A 20 -14.02 1.55 5.35
C TYR A 20 -14.14 0.03 5.40
N ASP A 21 -14.73 -0.55 4.35
CA ASP A 21 -14.91 -2.00 4.20
C ASP A 21 -14.12 -2.54 3.00
N THR A 22 -14.25 -3.83 2.70
CA THR A 22 -13.62 -4.44 1.52
C THR A 22 -14.18 -3.92 0.19
N ASN A 23 -15.32 -3.24 0.19
CA ASN A 23 -15.91 -2.60 -1.00
C ASN A 23 -15.39 -1.18 -1.24
N PHE A 24 -14.66 -0.58 -0.29
CA PHE A 24 -14.13 0.77 -0.36
C PHE A 24 -13.30 1.04 -1.63
N MET A 25 -12.49 0.06 -2.06
CA MET A 25 -11.70 0.18 -3.29
C MET A 25 -12.57 0.26 -4.56
N ARG A 26 -13.77 -0.32 -4.56
CA ARG A 26 -14.70 -0.31 -5.70
C ARG A 26 -15.31 1.07 -5.91
N THR A 27 -15.50 1.84 -4.84
CA THR A 27 -16.05 3.20 -4.91
C THR A 27 -15.04 4.24 -5.41
N LEU A 28 -13.74 4.01 -5.21
CA LEU A 28 -12.67 4.94 -5.60
C LEU A 28 -12.40 4.97 -7.12
N VAL A 29 -12.77 3.91 -7.83
CA VAL A 29 -12.57 3.81 -9.30
C VAL A 29 -13.43 4.83 -10.08
N ARG A 30 -14.43 5.46 -9.44
CA ARG A 30 -15.47 6.22 -10.13
C ARG A 30 -15.16 7.71 -10.35
N GLU A 31 -14.17 8.28 -9.70
CA GLU A 31 -13.84 9.71 -9.87
C GLU A 31 -12.46 9.90 -10.47
N PRO A 32 -12.33 10.35 -11.74
CA PRO A 32 -11.12 11.00 -12.16
C PRO A 32 -11.11 12.39 -11.51
N ALA A 33 -10.65 12.46 -10.27
CA ALA A 33 -10.26 13.74 -9.70
C ALA A 33 -9.09 14.25 -10.56
N ALA A 34 -9.36 15.20 -11.45
CA ALA A 34 -8.36 15.91 -12.22
C ALA A 34 -7.53 16.76 -11.25
N ALA A 35 -6.62 16.11 -10.53
CA ALA A 35 -5.61 16.82 -9.76
C ALA A 35 -4.81 17.68 -10.73
N SER A 36 -4.63 18.96 -10.41
CA SER A 36 -3.83 19.86 -11.23
C SER A 36 -2.44 19.26 -11.45
N GLU A 37 -1.93 19.37 -12.68
CA GLU A 37 -0.60 18.88 -13.08
C GLU A 37 0.54 19.22 -12.08
N PRO A 38 0.62 20.45 -11.51
CA PRO A 38 1.64 20.75 -10.50
C PRO A 38 1.53 19.90 -9.22
N LEU A 39 0.31 19.66 -8.72
CA LEU A 39 0.10 18.84 -7.53
C LEU A 39 0.53 17.39 -7.77
N GLN A 40 0.26 16.84 -8.96
CA GLN A 40 0.69 15.49 -9.32
C GLN A 40 2.21 15.36 -9.38
N ARG A 41 2.90 16.39 -9.89
CA ARG A 41 4.37 16.43 -9.97
C ARG A 41 5.01 16.43 -8.59
N ASP A 42 4.54 17.29 -7.69
CA ASP A 42 5.10 17.39 -6.33
C ASP A 42 4.92 16.09 -5.55
N LEU A 43 3.75 15.46 -5.69
CA LEU A 43 3.51 14.16 -5.07
C LEU A 43 4.35 13.04 -5.68
N ALA A 44 4.57 13.05 -7.00
CA ALA A 44 5.46 12.08 -7.65
C ALA A 44 6.89 12.18 -7.12
N VAL A 45 7.36 13.41 -6.88
CA VAL A 45 8.67 13.65 -6.24
C VAL A 45 8.66 13.13 -4.79
N ALA A 46 7.63 13.46 -4.00
CA ALA A 46 7.53 13.00 -2.61
C ALA A 46 7.49 11.45 -2.50
N ALA A 47 6.74 10.78 -3.37
CA ALA A 47 6.66 9.33 -3.41
C ALA A 47 7.99 8.67 -3.82
N ALA A 48 8.73 9.27 -4.76
CA ALA A 48 10.05 8.78 -5.15
C ALA A 48 11.05 8.90 -3.99
N VAL A 49 11.05 10.02 -3.27
CA VAL A 49 11.90 10.22 -2.08
C VAL A 49 11.54 9.22 -0.99
N ALA A 50 10.25 9.03 -0.68
CA ALA A 50 9.80 8.07 0.31
C ALA A 50 10.19 6.62 -0.06
N TYR A 51 10.09 6.25 -1.34
CA TYR A 51 10.51 4.93 -1.82
C TYR A 51 12.02 4.70 -1.65
N LEU A 52 12.84 5.70 -1.98
CA LEU A 52 14.29 5.64 -1.79
C LEU A 52 14.66 5.53 -0.32
N LEU A 53 14.02 6.31 0.56
CA LEU A 53 14.25 6.24 2.01
C LEU A 53 13.82 4.87 2.57
N ARG A 54 12.68 4.34 2.14
CA ARG A 54 12.22 3.00 2.54
C ARG A 54 13.20 1.91 2.15
N ASN A 55 13.80 1.99 0.96
CA ASN A 55 14.78 1.01 0.51
C ASN A 55 16.14 1.18 1.19
N GLN A 56 16.48 2.38 1.67
CA GLN A 56 17.70 2.61 2.45
C GLN A 56 17.57 2.16 3.91
N GLN A 57 16.36 2.10 4.46
CA GLN A 57 16.12 1.72 5.86
C GLN A 57 15.85 0.22 6.08
N GLY A 58 15.85 -0.61 5.05
CA GLY A 58 15.43 -2.00 5.17
C GLY A 58 16.37 -2.99 4.50
N GLU A 59 17.36 -3.50 5.24
CA GLU A 59 17.64 -4.92 5.13
C GLU A 59 16.32 -5.65 5.39
N THR A 60 15.78 -6.33 4.38
CA THR A 60 14.68 -7.27 4.58
C THR A 60 15.15 -8.37 5.51
N THR A 61 15.04 -8.14 6.82
CA THR A 61 15.30 -9.15 7.83
C THR A 61 14.16 -10.15 7.74
N LEU A 62 14.41 -11.27 7.06
CA LEU A 62 13.47 -12.37 7.04
C LEU A 62 13.38 -12.91 8.48
N PRO A 63 12.23 -12.79 9.17
CA PRO A 63 12.13 -13.29 10.54
C PRO A 63 12.41 -14.80 10.54
N ASP A 64 13.21 -15.31 11.47
CA ASP A 64 13.66 -16.71 11.45
C ASP A 64 12.51 -17.74 11.42
N ARG A 65 11.34 -17.37 11.95
CA ARG A 65 10.09 -18.14 11.85
C ARG A 65 9.64 -18.42 10.40
N PHE A 66 10.02 -17.59 9.44
CA PHE A 66 9.76 -17.83 8.02
C PHE A 66 10.80 -18.76 7.39
N ARG A 67 12.01 -18.88 7.97
CA ARG A 67 13.03 -19.87 7.59
C ARG A 67 12.72 -21.26 8.15
N SER A 68 12.08 -21.34 9.32
CA SER A 68 11.81 -22.62 10.01
C SER A 68 10.80 -23.53 9.30
N GLY A 69 10.18 -23.09 8.19
CA GLY A 69 9.27 -23.93 7.42
C GLY A 69 7.94 -24.26 8.12
N TRP A 70 7.59 -23.55 9.20
CA TRP A 70 6.35 -23.75 9.97
C TRP A 70 5.07 -23.77 9.11
N HIS A 71 5.03 -22.94 8.06
CA HIS A 71 3.92 -22.91 7.10
C HIS A 71 3.83 -24.18 6.23
N ARG A 72 4.92 -24.95 6.08
CA ARG A 72 4.95 -26.22 5.34
C ARG A 72 4.54 -27.39 6.22
N SER A 73 4.85 -27.36 7.51
CA SER A 73 4.45 -28.40 8.45
C SER A 73 2.95 -28.43 8.71
N SER A 74 2.26 -27.28 8.70
CA SER A 74 0.80 -27.23 8.89
C SER A 74 0.00 -27.81 7.72
N ARG A 75 0.64 -28.04 6.56
CA ARG A 75 0.02 -28.61 5.36
C ARG A 75 0.07 -30.14 5.30
N ARG A 76 0.66 -30.79 6.31
CA ARG A 76 0.67 -32.25 6.40
C ARG A 76 -0.50 -32.68 7.29
N LEU A 77 -1.46 -33.38 6.70
CA LEU A 77 -2.46 -34.10 7.47
C LEU A 77 -1.79 -35.36 8.08
N PRO A 78 -2.09 -35.70 9.34
CA PRO A 78 -1.64 -36.95 9.93
C PRO A 78 -2.19 -38.12 9.12
N ILE A 79 -1.32 -39.10 8.87
CA ILE A 79 -1.65 -40.37 8.20
C ILE A 79 -2.21 -41.33 9.25
#